data_AF-X1ANE9-F1
#
_entry.id   AF-X1ANE9-F1
#
_cell.length_a   1.000
_cell.length_b   1.000
_cell.length_c   1.000
_cell.angle_alpha   90.00
_cell.angle_beta   90.00
_cell.angle_gamma   90.00
#
_symmetry.space_group_name_H-M   'P 1'
#
loop_
_entity.id
_entity.type
_entity.pdbx_description
1 polymer ?
#
loop_
_entity_poly.entity_id
_entity_poly.type
_entity_poly.pdbx_seq_one_letter_code
_entity_poly.pdbx_strand_id
1 'polypeptide(L)'
;MDFFINQNLDLNIKYKIDDILEIKESLIKLIHYVISRYSREIFNNFEKPKVKNHRKFWEFIKEYNRNILIITLNYDTLLEESFDFLYPDYGLIDYCIHLINYNYPPGMDAFNWWDNPREFIPVWSNSNPIPIKIIKIHGSLNWKYCSTCRGILLTPWDTDIDLNTGKFIRHDYEIDKSYIYRCPIDNTVFETLILQPSHIKNFENPIIKEIFNEAVSEIKNSKRLIFIGYSFPDADIHIRAILNRASIFHKEIFVIDTNKSKDFKYKFKSLGKNIYFIESTFEDVLENKKLFSELIS
;
A
#
# COMPACT_ATOMS: atom_id res chain seq x y z
N MET A 1 5.34 23.93 -3.31
CA MET A 1 6.53 23.21 -2.82
C MET A 1 7.07 22.28 -3.90
N ASP A 2 6.30 21.29 -4.36
CA ASP A 2 6.79 20.29 -5.33
C ASP A 2 7.31 20.89 -6.66
N PHE A 3 6.71 21.98 -7.15
CA PHE A 3 7.25 22.71 -8.30
C PHE A 3 8.70 23.19 -8.07
N PHE A 4 8.96 23.84 -6.95
CA PHE A 4 10.27 24.39 -6.60
C PHE A 4 11.31 23.28 -6.38
N ILE A 5 10.91 22.20 -5.69
CA ILE A 5 11.76 21.02 -5.50
C ILE A 5 12.15 20.42 -6.86
N ASN A 6 11.18 20.17 -7.75
CA ASN A 6 11.45 19.53 -9.04
C ASN A 6 12.26 20.39 -10.00
N GLN A 7 12.20 21.72 -9.87
CA GLN A 7 13.00 22.64 -10.68
C GLN A 7 14.34 22.98 -10.04
N ASN A 8 14.64 22.44 -8.85
CA ASN A 8 15.82 22.78 -8.07
C ASN A 8 15.94 24.29 -7.79
N LEU A 9 14.83 24.93 -7.38
CA LEU A 9 14.73 26.37 -7.16
C LEU A 9 14.40 26.72 -5.71
N ASP A 10 14.96 27.83 -5.24
CA ASP A 10 14.52 28.51 -4.02
C ASP A 10 13.11 29.11 -4.20
N LEU A 11 12.31 29.15 -3.13
CA LEU A 11 11.01 29.85 -3.16
C LEU A 11 11.22 31.36 -3.09
N ASN A 12 12.08 31.82 -2.18
CA ASN A 12 12.50 33.22 -2.04
C ASN A 12 13.75 33.33 -1.15
N ILE A 13 14.18 34.55 -0.82
CA ILE A 13 15.38 34.78 0.02
C ILE A 13 15.28 34.16 1.42
N LYS A 14 14.07 33.95 1.95
CA LYS A 14 13.80 33.40 3.28
C LYS A 14 13.66 31.88 3.27
N TYR A 15 13.12 31.29 2.21
CA TYR A 15 12.87 29.86 2.10
C TYR A 15 13.67 29.29 0.92
N LYS A 16 14.83 28.73 1.27
CA LYS A 16 15.72 28.02 0.36
C LYS A 16 15.17 26.64 0.04
N ILE A 17 15.70 26.02 -1.01
CA ILE A 17 15.27 24.67 -1.40
C ILE A 17 15.39 23.65 -0.27
N ASP A 18 16.46 23.71 0.53
CA ASP A 18 16.68 22.81 1.66
C ASP A 18 15.58 22.97 2.72
N ASP A 19 15.14 24.20 3.00
CA ASP A 19 14.01 24.46 3.91
C ASP A 19 12.71 23.82 3.38
N ILE A 20 12.48 23.91 2.06
CA ILE A 20 11.28 23.37 1.41
C ILE A 20 11.30 21.83 1.46
N LEU A 21 12.47 21.22 1.26
CA LEU A 21 12.66 19.77 1.40
C LEU A 21 12.43 19.33 2.84
N GLU A 22 13.00 20.04 3.82
CA GLU A 22 12.82 19.73 5.24
C GLU A 22 11.35 19.83 5.67
N ILE A 23 10.64 20.88 5.25
CA ILE A 23 9.20 21.04 5.54
C ILE A 23 8.40 19.90 4.92
N LYS A 24 8.72 19.51 3.67
CA LYS A 24 8.04 18.41 2.98
C LYS A 24 8.24 17.09 3.73
N GLU A 25 9.48 16.75 4.06
CA GLU A 25 9.80 15.53 4.81
C GLU A 25 9.14 15.54 6.19
N SER A 26 9.13 16.68 6.87
CA SER A 26 8.44 16.82 8.15
C SER A 26 6.94 16.58 8.04
N LEU A 27 6.30 17.09 6.98
CA LEU A 27 4.88 16.83 6.72
C LEU A 27 4.62 15.35 6.43
N ILE A 28 5.46 14.69 5.63
CA ILE A 28 5.34 13.26 5.35
C ILE A 28 5.43 12.46 6.65
N LYS A 29 6.39 12.77 7.53
CA LYS A 29 6.56 12.11 8.83
C LYS A 29 5.38 12.34 9.77
N LEU A 30 4.78 13.53 9.75
CA LEU A 30 3.55 13.81 10.50
C LEU A 30 2.36 13.00 9.98
N ILE A 31 2.18 12.93 8.66
CA ILE A 31 1.14 12.09 8.03
C ILE A 31 1.35 10.63 8.44
N HIS A 32 2.60 10.14 8.33
CA HIS A 32 2.99 8.79 8.75
C HIS A 32 2.58 8.53 10.19
N TYR A 33 3.01 9.39 11.12
CA TYR A 33 2.73 9.24 12.55
C TYR A 33 1.23 9.23 12.85
N VAL A 34 0.46 10.16 12.28
CA VAL A 34 -0.99 10.25 12.52
C VAL A 34 -1.70 9.00 12.05
N ILE A 35 -1.40 8.53 10.83
CA ILE A 35 -2.04 7.34 10.27
C ILE A 35 -1.60 6.08 11.05
N SER A 36 -0.30 5.93 11.34
CA SER A 36 0.22 4.82 12.15
C SER A 36 -0.49 4.72 13.50
N ARG A 37 -0.59 5.84 14.23
CA ARG A 37 -1.26 5.89 15.53
C ARG A 37 -2.72 5.48 15.42
N TYR A 38 -3.43 6.01 14.42
CA TYR A 38 -4.84 5.68 14.19
C TYR A 38 -5.04 4.19 13.83
N SER A 39 -4.21 3.65 12.94
CA SER A 39 -4.26 2.24 12.53
C SER A 39 -3.98 1.30 13.70
N ARG A 40 -2.98 1.58 14.54
CA ARG A 40 -2.70 0.78 15.74
C ARG A 40 -3.83 0.85 16.76
N GLU A 41 -4.44 2.01 16.96
CA GLU A 41 -5.60 2.15 17.84
C GLU A 41 -6.79 1.32 17.33
N ILE A 42 -6.92 1.18 16.02
CA ILE A 42 -7.92 0.29 15.40
C ILE A 42 -7.56 -1.17 15.66
N PHE A 43 -6.31 -1.57 15.39
CA PHE A 43 -5.88 -2.97 15.47
C PHE A 43 -5.86 -3.52 16.90
N ASN A 44 -5.40 -2.72 17.88
CA ASN A 44 -5.36 -3.11 19.30
C ASN A 44 -6.75 -3.38 19.90
N ASN A 45 -7.82 -3.05 19.19
CA ASN A 45 -9.18 -3.40 19.56
C ASN A 45 -9.82 -4.21 18.42
N PHE A 46 -9.54 -5.52 18.40
CA PHE A 46 -10.09 -6.48 17.43
C PHE A 46 -11.63 -6.48 17.34
N GLU A 47 -12.34 -5.90 18.32
CA GLU A 47 -13.78 -5.74 18.25
C GLU A 47 -14.23 -4.58 17.35
N LYS A 48 -13.32 -3.64 17.01
CA LYS A 48 -13.63 -2.50 16.14
C LYS A 48 -14.08 -2.98 14.76
N PRO A 49 -15.19 -2.42 14.21
CA PRO A 49 -15.76 -2.85 12.94
C PRO A 49 -14.75 -2.90 11.79
N LYS A 50 -13.84 -1.93 11.72
CA LYS A 50 -12.88 -1.82 10.61
C LYS A 50 -11.94 -3.02 10.49
N VAL A 51 -11.46 -3.61 11.59
CA VAL A 51 -10.64 -4.84 11.57
C VAL A 51 -11.48 -6.03 11.13
N LYS A 52 -12.70 -6.14 11.67
CA LYS A 52 -13.66 -7.19 11.29
C LYS A 52 -13.98 -7.16 9.80
N ASN A 53 -14.13 -5.99 9.21
CA ASN A 53 -14.42 -5.83 7.78
C ASN A 53 -13.26 -6.32 6.90
N HIS A 54 -12.01 -5.95 7.22
CA HIS A 54 -10.85 -6.43 6.45
C HIS A 54 -10.63 -7.94 6.63
N ARG A 55 -10.86 -8.48 7.83
CA ARG A 55 -10.85 -9.93 8.06
C ARG A 55 -11.92 -10.65 7.24
N LYS A 56 -13.15 -10.13 7.27
CA LYS A 56 -14.29 -10.68 6.50
C LYS A 56 -14.04 -10.62 4.98
N PHE A 57 -13.41 -9.56 4.50
CA PHE A 57 -12.94 -9.46 3.12
C PHE A 57 -12.03 -10.64 2.77
N TRP A 58 -11.02 -10.92 3.59
CA TRP A 58 -10.13 -12.06 3.37
C TRP A 58 -10.83 -13.42 3.50
N GLU A 59 -11.80 -13.56 4.39
CA GLU A 59 -12.64 -14.77 4.48
C GLU A 59 -13.41 -15.02 3.18
N PHE A 60 -13.93 -13.97 2.53
CA PHE A 60 -14.59 -14.12 1.23
C PHE A 60 -13.63 -14.40 0.08
N ILE A 61 -12.43 -13.80 0.07
CA ILE A 61 -11.39 -14.18 -0.90
C ILE A 61 -11.05 -15.66 -0.73
N LYS A 62 -10.91 -16.13 0.52
CA LYS A 62 -10.70 -17.54 0.85
C LYS A 62 -11.79 -18.44 0.27
N GLU A 63 -13.05 -18.05 0.45
CA GLU A 63 -14.22 -18.85 0.08
C GLU A 63 -14.50 -18.89 -1.43
N TYR A 64 -14.35 -17.76 -2.14
CA TYR A 64 -14.90 -17.60 -3.49
C TYR A 64 -13.86 -17.48 -4.60
N ASN A 65 -12.80 -16.69 -4.42
CA ASN A 65 -11.81 -16.50 -5.47
C ASN A 65 -10.46 -16.08 -4.92
N ARG A 66 -9.47 -16.96 -5.11
CA ARG A 66 -8.07 -16.75 -4.73
C ARG A 66 -7.21 -16.10 -5.81
N ASN A 67 -7.72 -16.00 -7.04
CA ASN A 67 -7.04 -15.35 -8.16
C ASN A 67 -7.46 -13.87 -8.25
N ILE A 68 -6.97 -13.11 -7.27
CA ILE A 68 -7.22 -11.67 -7.16
C ILE A 68 -5.90 -10.91 -7.04
N LEU A 69 -5.97 -9.64 -7.40
CA LEU A 69 -4.95 -8.65 -7.12
C LEU A 69 -5.61 -7.48 -6.41
N ILE A 70 -4.92 -6.93 -5.41
CA ILE A 70 -5.36 -5.72 -4.73
C ILE A 70 -4.39 -4.59 -5.07
N ILE A 71 -4.95 -3.47 -5.52
CA ILE A 71 -4.21 -2.21 -5.67
C ILE A 71 -4.80 -1.23 -4.67
N THR A 72 -3.99 -0.76 -3.73
CA THR A 72 -4.42 0.17 -2.69
C THR A 72 -3.69 1.50 -2.82
N LEU A 73 -4.43 2.57 -2.51
CA LEU A 73 -3.92 3.93 -2.41
C LEU A 73 -3.69 4.36 -0.95
N ASN A 74 -4.05 3.50 0.00
CA ASN A 74 -3.89 3.74 1.43
C ASN A 74 -2.45 3.43 1.85
N TYR A 75 -1.92 4.25 2.76
CA TYR A 75 -0.61 4.02 3.37
C TYR A 75 -0.68 2.99 4.50
N ASP A 76 -1.83 2.90 5.18
CA ASP A 76 -2.04 2.01 6.32
C ASP A 76 -1.89 0.53 5.96
N THR A 77 -1.72 -0.30 6.99
CA THR A 77 -1.42 -1.73 6.91
C THR A 77 -2.61 -2.61 7.25
N LEU A 78 -3.82 -2.04 7.41
CA LEU A 78 -4.98 -2.78 7.93
C LEU A 78 -5.37 -3.97 7.06
N LEU A 79 -5.21 -3.84 5.74
CA LEU A 79 -5.46 -4.92 4.80
C LEU A 79 -4.50 -6.09 5.05
N GLU A 80 -3.20 -5.80 5.14
CA GLU A 80 -2.16 -6.83 5.28
C GLU A 80 -2.14 -7.44 6.68
N GLU A 81 -2.38 -6.64 7.72
CA GLU A 81 -2.46 -7.14 9.11
C GLU A 81 -3.66 -8.07 9.32
N SER A 82 -4.74 -7.89 8.55
CA SER A 82 -5.93 -8.75 8.60
C SER A 82 -5.77 -10.06 7.83
N PHE A 83 -4.63 -10.28 7.16
CA PHE A 83 -4.31 -11.49 6.40
C PHE A 83 -3.72 -12.61 7.27
N ASP A 84 -3.37 -12.30 8.54
CA ASP A 84 -2.65 -13.18 9.47
C ASP A 84 -3.14 -14.65 9.49
N PHE A 85 -4.44 -14.88 9.55
CA PHE A 85 -5.06 -16.21 9.66
C PHE A 85 -4.99 -17.05 8.36
N LEU A 86 -4.58 -16.43 7.24
CA LEU A 86 -4.34 -17.12 5.97
C LEU A 86 -2.87 -17.51 5.80
N TYR A 87 -1.98 -16.91 6.57
CA TYR A 87 -0.55 -17.20 6.54
C TYR A 87 -0.21 -18.40 7.46
N PRO A 88 0.71 -19.30 7.07
CA PRO A 88 1.31 -19.44 5.74
C PRO A 88 0.51 -20.38 4.82
N ASP A 89 -0.49 -21.09 5.32
CA ASP A 89 -1.06 -22.27 4.64
C ASP A 89 -1.89 -21.96 3.38
N TYR A 90 -2.54 -20.79 3.34
CA TYR A 90 -3.43 -20.40 2.25
C TYR A 90 -2.73 -19.50 1.23
N GLY A 91 -1.87 -18.59 1.68
CA GLY A 91 -1.14 -17.72 0.77
C GLY A 91 -0.13 -16.83 1.45
N LEU A 92 0.63 -16.12 0.62
CA LEU A 92 1.70 -15.21 1.02
C LEU A 92 1.50 -13.88 0.29
N ILE A 93 1.69 -12.76 0.98
CA ILE A 93 1.57 -11.44 0.34
C ILE A 93 2.80 -11.17 -0.51
N ASP A 94 2.57 -10.85 -1.78
CA ASP A 94 3.56 -10.32 -2.71
C ASP A 94 3.33 -8.81 -2.89
N TYR A 95 4.22 -8.00 -2.31
CA TYR A 95 4.21 -6.53 -2.47
C TYR A 95 4.64 -6.06 -3.86
N CYS A 96 4.96 -6.99 -4.75
CA CYS A 96 5.34 -6.73 -6.12
C CYS A 96 6.68 -5.99 -6.29
N ILE A 97 7.54 -6.03 -5.27
CA ILE A 97 8.86 -5.39 -5.24
C ILE A 97 9.87 -6.32 -4.57
N HIS A 98 11.16 -6.07 -4.75
CA HIS A 98 12.19 -6.76 -3.97
C HIS A 98 12.28 -6.18 -2.55
N LEU A 99 12.19 -7.05 -1.54
CA LEU A 99 12.36 -6.69 -0.13
C LEU A 99 13.72 -7.16 0.38
N ILE A 100 14.38 -6.33 1.19
CA ILE A 100 15.62 -6.69 1.88
C ILE A 100 15.43 -7.95 2.73
N ASN A 101 14.22 -8.13 3.28
CA ASN A 101 13.80 -9.26 4.11
C ASN A 101 14.06 -10.63 3.46
N TYR A 102 13.96 -10.72 2.11
CA TYR A 102 14.14 -11.97 1.37
C TYR A 102 15.55 -12.54 1.49
N ASN A 103 16.53 -11.70 1.82
CA ASN A 103 17.94 -12.10 1.92
C ASN A 103 18.35 -12.50 3.35
N TYR A 104 17.42 -12.49 4.31
CA TYR A 104 17.66 -12.79 5.73
C TYR A 104 18.97 -12.18 6.27
N PRO A 105 19.15 -10.85 6.18
CA PRO A 105 20.42 -10.23 6.54
C PRO A 105 20.81 -10.50 8.01
N PRO A 106 22.11 -10.65 8.32
CA PRO A 106 22.56 -10.94 9.68
C PRO A 106 22.08 -9.91 10.71
N GLY A 107 21.66 -10.39 11.88
CA GLY A 107 21.17 -9.53 12.96
C GLY A 107 19.76 -8.98 12.75
N MET A 108 19.07 -9.39 11.68
CA MET A 108 17.65 -9.12 11.49
C MET A 108 16.81 -9.92 12.47
N ASP A 109 15.83 -9.23 13.05
CA ASP A 109 14.79 -9.84 13.86
C ASP A 109 14.01 -10.90 13.08
N ALA A 110 13.78 -12.07 13.68
CA ALA A 110 12.95 -13.11 13.07
C ALA A 110 11.50 -12.63 12.83
N PHE A 111 11.01 -11.67 13.62
CA PHE A 111 9.71 -11.02 13.38
C PHE A 111 9.65 -10.24 12.07
N ASN A 112 10.80 -9.85 11.52
CA ASN A 112 10.90 -9.17 10.24
C ASN A 112 11.28 -10.12 9.10
N TRP A 113 11.32 -11.43 9.31
CA TRP A 113 11.52 -12.36 8.20
C TRP A 113 10.29 -12.36 7.29
N TRP A 114 10.53 -12.45 5.99
CA TRP A 114 9.49 -12.54 4.99
C TRP A 114 9.93 -13.48 3.88
N ASP A 115 9.16 -14.52 3.64
CA ASP A 115 9.47 -15.46 2.57
C ASP A 115 9.21 -14.81 1.21
N ASN A 116 10.11 -15.03 0.24
CA ASN A 116 9.92 -14.51 -1.11
C ASN A 116 8.81 -15.31 -1.82
N PRO A 117 7.62 -14.72 -2.05
CA PRO A 117 6.48 -15.43 -2.62
C PRO A 117 6.65 -15.76 -4.12
N ARG A 118 7.77 -15.31 -4.72
CA ARG A 118 8.14 -15.53 -6.12
C ARG A 118 9.17 -16.64 -6.30
N GLU A 119 9.67 -17.21 -5.20
CA GLU A 119 10.58 -18.35 -5.21
C GLU A 119 9.86 -19.63 -4.77
N PHE A 120 10.55 -20.76 -4.89
CA PHE A 120 10.00 -22.03 -4.42
C PHE A 120 9.90 -22.00 -2.89
N ILE A 121 8.68 -22.13 -2.38
CA ILE A 121 8.42 -22.18 -0.94
C ILE A 121 8.12 -23.62 -0.55
N PRO A 122 8.87 -24.20 0.40
CA PRO A 122 8.60 -25.54 0.89
C PRO A 122 7.23 -25.56 1.59
N VAL A 123 6.32 -26.35 1.03
CA VAL A 123 4.98 -26.54 1.56
C VAL A 123 5.03 -27.65 2.60
N TRP A 124 4.77 -27.30 3.86
CA TRP A 124 4.61 -28.27 4.95
C TRP A 124 3.14 -28.65 5.04
N SER A 125 2.82 -29.96 5.02
CA SER A 125 1.44 -30.52 5.04
C SER A 125 0.68 -30.47 3.70
N ASN A 126 -0.63 -30.77 3.73
CA ASN A 126 -1.57 -30.67 2.59
C ASN A 126 -1.95 -29.21 2.25
N SER A 127 -1.13 -28.22 2.62
CA SER A 127 -1.36 -26.82 2.26
C SER A 127 -1.02 -26.56 0.78
N ASN A 128 -1.50 -25.44 0.24
CA ASN A 128 -1.20 -25.03 -1.14
C ASN A 128 -1.15 -23.50 -1.21
N PRO A 129 -0.14 -22.89 -0.58
CA PRO A 129 -0.04 -21.45 -0.51
C PRO A 129 0.21 -20.87 -1.89
N ILE A 130 -0.50 -19.78 -2.21
CA ILE A 130 -0.28 -19.02 -3.44
C ILE A 130 0.18 -17.60 -3.12
N PRO A 131 0.97 -16.97 -4.01
CA PRO A 131 1.24 -15.54 -3.92
C PRO A 131 -0.04 -14.75 -4.16
N ILE A 132 -0.37 -13.83 -3.25
CA ILE A 132 -1.45 -12.86 -3.42
C ILE A 132 -0.82 -11.47 -3.51
N LYS A 133 -1.01 -10.84 -4.66
CA LYS A 133 -0.39 -9.55 -4.95
C LYS A 133 -1.12 -8.41 -4.25
N ILE A 134 -0.37 -7.53 -3.59
CA ILE A 134 -0.85 -6.27 -3.01
C ILE A 134 0.07 -5.14 -3.47
N ILE A 135 -0.42 -4.30 -4.37
CA ILE A 135 0.34 -3.19 -4.94
C ILE A 135 -0.05 -1.89 -4.21
N LYS A 136 0.93 -1.29 -3.52
CA LYS A 136 0.74 -0.01 -2.79
C LYS A 136 1.32 1.15 -3.59
N ILE A 137 0.48 1.75 -4.44
CA ILE A 137 0.91 2.77 -5.43
C ILE A 137 1.57 3.98 -4.77
N HIS A 138 1.14 4.34 -3.56
CA HIS A 138 1.66 5.49 -2.83
C HIS A 138 2.67 5.14 -1.74
N GLY A 139 3.11 3.87 -1.67
CA GLY A 139 3.96 3.40 -0.59
C GLY A 139 3.19 2.93 0.64
N SER A 140 3.91 2.68 1.73
CA SER A 140 3.37 2.03 2.93
C SER A 140 4.03 2.54 4.20
N LEU A 141 3.28 2.54 5.31
CA LEU A 141 3.82 2.92 6.62
C LEU A 141 4.85 1.93 7.18
N ASN A 142 4.80 0.66 6.75
CA ASN A 142 5.75 -0.38 7.18
C ASN A 142 6.91 -0.59 6.20
N TRP A 143 7.10 0.33 5.24
CA TRP A 143 8.23 0.30 4.31
C TRP A 143 9.30 1.30 4.73
N LYS A 144 10.49 0.78 5.05
CA LYS A 144 11.69 1.54 5.43
C LYS A 144 12.64 1.55 4.23
N TYR A 145 12.76 2.69 3.54
CA TYR A 145 13.52 2.81 2.30
C TYR A 145 14.95 3.30 2.53
N CYS A 146 15.93 2.60 1.94
CA CYS A 146 17.33 3.01 2.00
C CYS A 146 17.70 3.83 0.76
N SER A 147 18.13 5.07 0.94
CA SER A 147 18.55 5.96 -0.15
C SER A 147 19.89 5.56 -0.80
N THR A 148 20.67 4.67 -0.16
CA THR A 148 21.97 4.19 -0.66
C THR A 148 21.83 2.92 -1.51
N CYS A 149 21.43 1.78 -0.93
CA CYS A 149 21.22 0.55 -1.70
C CYS A 149 19.91 0.50 -2.50
N ARG A 150 19.00 1.49 -2.31
CA ARG A 150 17.67 1.57 -2.94
C ARG A 150 16.72 0.42 -2.58
N GLY A 151 17.06 -0.36 -1.57
CA GLY A 151 16.23 -1.45 -1.07
C GLY A 151 15.14 -0.97 -0.10
N ILE A 152 14.08 -1.77 0.01
CA ILE A 152 13.02 -1.58 1.01
C ILE A 152 13.12 -2.68 2.04
N LEU A 153 13.18 -2.28 3.30
CA LEU A 153 12.97 -3.15 4.43
C LEU A 153 11.48 -3.08 4.83
N LEU A 154 10.80 -4.21 4.78
CA LEU A 154 9.47 -4.39 5.35
C LEU A 154 9.60 -4.62 6.87
N THR A 155 8.78 -3.95 7.67
CA THR A 155 8.68 -4.20 9.11
C THR A 155 7.23 -4.50 9.50
N PRO A 156 6.81 -5.78 9.45
CA PRO A 156 5.44 -6.16 9.78
C PRO A 156 5.03 -5.66 11.16
N TRP A 157 3.82 -5.11 11.29
CA TRP A 157 3.24 -4.56 12.53
C TRP A 157 4.01 -3.41 13.22
N ASP A 158 5.18 -3.03 12.71
CA ASP A 158 5.98 -1.90 13.16
C ASP A 158 5.94 -0.78 12.12
N THR A 159 5.12 0.22 12.43
CA THR A 159 4.96 1.45 11.63
C THR A 159 5.45 2.69 12.40
N ASP A 160 6.17 2.53 13.52
CA ASP A 160 6.44 3.64 14.43
C ASP A 160 7.56 4.56 13.94
N ILE A 161 7.32 5.85 14.10
CA ILE A 161 8.28 6.92 13.83
C ILE A 161 8.35 7.86 15.03
N ASP A 162 9.57 8.19 15.47
CA ASP A 162 9.76 9.19 16.52
C ASP A 162 9.72 10.58 15.90
N LEU A 163 8.74 11.39 16.32
CA LEU A 163 8.57 12.76 15.82
C LEU A 163 9.65 13.72 16.32
N ASN A 164 10.32 13.45 17.45
CA ASN A 164 11.37 14.33 17.95
C ASN A 164 12.62 14.25 17.08
N THR A 165 13.00 13.03 16.67
CA THR A 165 14.16 12.81 15.81
C THR A 165 13.80 12.73 14.33
N GLY A 166 12.52 12.52 14.00
CA GLY A 166 12.03 12.28 12.65
C GLY A 166 12.57 10.98 12.04
N LYS A 167 12.89 9.98 12.87
CA LYS A 167 13.54 8.73 12.46
C LYS A 167 12.71 7.53 12.90
N PHE A 168 12.86 6.44 12.16
CA PHE A 168 12.37 5.14 12.58
C PHE A 168 13.20 4.63 13.76
N ILE A 169 12.51 4.17 14.80
CA ILE A 169 13.15 3.65 16.02
C ILE A 169 12.79 2.17 16.17
N ARG A 170 13.81 1.33 16.32
CA ARG A 170 13.67 -0.08 16.71
C ARG A 170 13.82 -0.17 18.23
N HIS A 171 12.87 -0.83 18.87
CA HIS A 171 13.01 -1.19 20.28
C HIS A 171 13.59 -2.59 20.40
N ASP A 172 14.65 -2.73 21.18
CA ASP A 172 15.15 -4.00 21.67
C ASP A 172 14.56 -4.25 23.05
N TYR A 173 13.61 -5.18 23.12
CA TYR A 173 12.88 -5.50 24.35
C TYR A 173 13.70 -6.35 25.33
N GLU A 174 14.77 -7.02 24.88
CA GLU A 174 15.61 -7.84 25.77
C GLU A 174 16.48 -6.96 26.68
N ILE A 175 16.97 -5.85 26.16
CA ILE A 175 17.87 -4.92 26.87
C ILE A 175 17.24 -3.55 27.14
N ASP A 176 15.95 -3.39 26.86
CA ASP A 176 15.15 -2.18 27.06
C ASP A 176 15.81 -0.92 26.45
N LYS A 177 16.20 -1.01 25.16
CA LYS A 177 16.87 0.09 24.46
C LYS A 177 16.29 0.34 23.09
N SER A 178 16.26 1.62 22.74
CA SER A 178 15.80 2.11 21.45
C SER A 178 16.97 2.53 20.56
N TYR A 179 16.92 2.13 19.30
CA TYR A 179 17.95 2.36 18.30
C TYR A 179 17.35 2.96 17.03
N ILE A 180 18.11 3.80 16.33
CA ILE A 180 17.70 4.26 15.00
C ILE A 180 17.75 3.07 14.04
N TYR A 181 16.66 2.83 13.31
CA TYR A 181 16.61 1.84 12.26
C TYR A 181 17.57 2.20 11.12
N ARG A 182 18.47 1.27 10.80
CA ARG A 182 19.48 1.41 9.76
C ARG A 182 19.46 0.22 8.82
N CYS A 183 19.82 0.46 7.57
CA CYS A 183 19.93 -0.57 6.57
C CYS A 183 20.96 -1.62 6.98
N PRO A 184 20.62 -2.92 6.98
CA PRO A 184 21.56 -3.96 7.37
C PRO A 184 22.66 -4.20 6.32
N ILE A 185 22.55 -3.60 5.13
CA ILE A 185 23.50 -3.76 4.03
C ILE A 185 24.59 -2.68 4.08
N ASP A 186 24.22 -1.43 4.29
CA ASP A 186 25.12 -0.26 4.16
C ASP A 186 25.08 0.70 5.36
N ASN A 187 24.27 0.39 6.39
CA ASN A 187 24.12 1.17 7.63
C ASN A 187 23.49 2.57 7.44
N THR A 188 22.95 2.88 6.26
CA THR A 188 22.23 4.12 5.99
C THR A 188 20.95 4.19 6.84
N VAL A 189 20.64 5.39 7.36
CA VAL A 189 19.40 5.62 8.12
C VAL A 189 18.21 5.48 7.17
N PHE A 190 17.22 4.69 7.55
CA PHE A 190 16.04 4.52 6.72
C PHE A 190 15.17 5.78 6.65
N GLU A 191 14.56 5.98 5.48
CA GLU A 191 13.64 7.07 5.17
C GLU A 191 12.24 6.51 4.84
N THR A 192 11.20 7.33 4.98
CA THR A 192 9.83 6.96 4.57
C THR A 192 9.75 6.87 3.05
N LEU A 193 9.04 5.88 2.51
CA LEU A 193 8.66 5.87 1.10
C LEU A 193 7.16 6.07 0.96
N ILE A 194 6.73 7.32 1.07
CA ILE A 194 5.33 7.73 0.98
C ILE A 194 5.20 8.78 -0.13
N LEU A 195 4.42 8.49 -1.16
CA LEU A 195 4.06 9.46 -2.18
C LEU A 195 2.89 10.31 -1.70
N GLN A 196 3.20 11.49 -1.17
CA GLN A 196 2.18 12.42 -0.69
C GLN A 196 1.12 12.77 -1.74
N PRO A 197 -0.12 13.12 -1.31
CA PRO A 197 -1.12 13.69 -2.20
C PRO A 197 -0.64 15.04 -2.72
N SER A 198 -0.24 15.10 -3.99
CA SER A 198 0.18 16.32 -4.67
C SER A 198 -0.17 16.25 -6.14
N HIS A 199 -0.41 17.42 -6.75
CA HIS A 199 -0.56 17.55 -8.20
C HIS A 199 0.74 17.26 -8.96
N ILE A 200 1.89 17.43 -8.30
CA ILE A 200 3.21 17.18 -8.87
C ILE A 200 3.88 16.09 -8.03
N LYS A 201 3.86 14.87 -8.53
CA LYS A 201 4.49 13.70 -7.89
C LYS A 201 5.82 13.42 -8.57
N ASN A 202 6.89 13.25 -7.78
CA ASN A 202 8.16 12.78 -8.30
C ASN A 202 8.13 11.24 -8.36
N PHE A 203 8.03 10.71 -9.58
CA PHE A 203 8.06 9.26 -9.86
C PHE A 203 9.47 8.76 -10.17
N GLU A 204 10.53 9.50 -9.87
CA GLU A 204 11.90 9.11 -10.21
C GLU A 204 12.40 7.90 -9.41
N ASN A 205 11.84 7.69 -8.21
CA ASN A 205 12.20 6.56 -7.36
C ASN A 205 11.97 5.23 -8.12
N PRO A 206 13.04 4.42 -8.33
CA PRO A 206 12.95 3.18 -9.09
C PRO A 206 11.89 2.20 -8.58
N ILE A 207 11.70 2.12 -7.25
CA ILE A 207 10.70 1.22 -6.65
C ILE A 207 9.28 1.66 -7.01
N ILE A 208 9.01 2.97 -6.96
CA ILE A 208 7.71 3.49 -7.38
C ILE A 208 7.46 3.22 -8.87
N LYS A 209 8.49 3.32 -9.72
CA LYS A 209 8.37 2.96 -11.15
C LYS A 209 8.07 1.47 -11.34
N GLU A 210 8.70 0.60 -10.57
CA GLU A 210 8.45 -0.85 -10.58
C GLU A 210 7.00 -1.14 -10.19
N ILE A 211 6.53 -0.60 -9.07
CA ILE A 211 5.14 -0.68 -8.58
C ILE A 211 4.15 -0.21 -9.64
N PHE A 212 4.43 0.92 -10.30
CA PHE A 212 3.59 1.46 -11.36
C PHE A 212 3.52 0.52 -12.57
N ASN A 213 4.66 -0.03 -12.99
CA ASN A 213 4.72 -0.95 -14.13
C ASN A 213 4.00 -2.26 -13.82
N GLU A 214 4.15 -2.78 -12.60
CA GLU A 214 3.40 -3.96 -12.17
C GLU A 214 1.90 -3.69 -12.18
N ALA A 215 1.46 -2.55 -11.63
CA ALA A 215 0.05 -2.17 -11.64
C ALA A 215 -0.53 -2.15 -13.06
N VAL A 216 0.20 -1.54 -14.01
CA VAL A 216 -0.20 -1.53 -15.42
C VAL A 216 -0.30 -2.95 -15.99
N SER A 217 0.71 -3.78 -15.75
CA SER A 217 0.76 -5.17 -16.23
C SER A 217 -0.43 -5.98 -15.73
N GLU A 218 -0.68 -5.91 -14.44
CA GLU A 218 -1.73 -6.71 -13.82
C GLU A 218 -3.14 -6.22 -14.17
N ILE A 219 -3.36 -4.90 -14.19
CA ILE A 219 -4.65 -4.34 -14.66
C ILE A 219 -4.89 -4.73 -16.12
N LYS A 220 -3.85 -4.74 -16.96
CA LYS A 220 -3.97 -5.16 -18.35
C LYS A 220 -4.39 -6.62 -18.47
N ASN A 221 -3.92 -7.49 -17.58
CA ASN A 221 -4.24 -8.92 -17.59
C ASN A 221 -5.52 -9.29 -16.83
N SER A 222 -6.07 -8.38 -16.02
CA SER A 222 -7.30 -8.64 -15.27
C SER A 222 -8.53 -8.71 -16.19
N LYS A 223 -9.54 -9.50 -15.82
CA LYS A 223 -10.82 -9.53 -16.57
C LYS A 223 -11.73 -8.36 -16.19
N ARG A 224 -11.66 -7.94 -14.93
CA ARG A 224 -12.56 -6.98 -14.30
C ARG A 224 -11.77 -6.06 -13.38
N LEU A 225 -12.26 -4.83 -13.23
CA LEU A 225 -11.78 -3.86 -12.24
C LEU A 225 -12.91 -3.56 -11.25
N ILE A 226 -12.59 -3.52 -9.97
CA ILE A 226 -13.54 -3.18 -8.91
C ILE A 226 -12.93 -2.03 -8.11
N PHE A 227 -13.54 -0.85 -8.20
CA PHE A 227 -13.20 0.32 -7.41
C PHE A 227 -14.05 0.34 -6.15
N ILE A 228 -13.42 0.47 -4.98
CA ILE A 228 -14.10 0.46 -3.68
C ILE A 228 -13.71 1.74 -2.92
N GLY A 229 -14.69 2.59 -2.61
CA GLY A 229 -14.48 3.79 -1.79
C GLY A 229 -13.46 4.78 -2.36
N TYR A 230 -13.32 4.84 -3.68
CA TYR A 230 -12.36 5.72 -4.35
C TYR A 230 -13.06 6.84 -5.12
N SER A 231 -12.80 8.08 -4.74
CA SER A 231 -13.45 9.28 -5.31
C SER A 231 -12.99 9.67 -6.71
N PHE A 232 -11.94 8.98 -7.21
CA PHE A 232 -11.24 9.23 -8.46
C PHE A 232 -11.00 10.73 -8.73
N PRO A 233 -10.26 11.42 -7.85
CA PRO A 233 -10.06 12.86 -7.94
C PRO A 233 -9.21 13.24 -9.17
N ASP A 234 -9.40 14.44 -9.69
CA ASP A 234 -8.67 14.89 -10.89
C ASP A 234 -7.17 15.06 -10.66
N ALA A 235 -6.75 15.24 -9.40
CA ALA A 235 -5.35 15.28 -8.99
C ALA A 235 -4.63 13.93 -9.17
N ASP A 236 -5.34 12.80 -9.26
CA ASP A 236 -4.75 11.47 -9.43
C ASP A 236 -4.45 11.14 -10.90
N ILE A 237 -3.68 12.05 -11.52
CA ILE A 237 -3.24 11.95 -12.91
C ILE A 237 -2.46 10.64 -13.14
N HIS A 238 -1.70 10.18 -12.16
CA HIS A 238 -0.94 8.94 -12.24
C HIS A 238 -1.83 7.70 -12.26
N ILE A 239 -2.94 7.66 -11.51
CA ILE A 239 -3.92 6.55 -11.62
C ILE A 239 -4.56 6.56 -13.00
N ARG A 240 -4.96 7.74 -13.52
CA ARG A 240 -5.44 7.86 -14.90
C ARG A 240 -4.41 7.35 -15.91
N ALA A 241 -3.13 7.65 -15.71
CA ALA A 241 -2.05 7.15 -16.56
C ALA A 241 -1.90 5.62 -16.49
N ILE A 242 -1.99 5.01 -15.30
CA ILE A 242 -1.98 3.55 -15.13
C ILE A 242 -3.12 2.92 -15.93
N LEU A 243 -4.36 3.38 -15.70
CA LEU A 243 -5.56 2.83 -16.32
C LEU A 243 -5.53 2.99 -17.85
N ASN A 244 -5.08 4.14 -18.34
CA ASN A 244 -4.93 4.38 -19.78
C ASN A 244 -3.87 3.47 -20.41
N ARG A 245 -2.69 3.32 -19.78
CA ARG A 245 -1.64 2.41 -20.25
C ARG A 245 -2.08 0.96 -20.25
N ALA A 246 -2.89 0.56 -19.27
CA ALA A 246 -3.46 -0.78 -19.19
C ALA A 246 -4.63 -1.03 -20.18
N SER A 247 -5.06 -0.01 -20.94
CA SER A 247 -6.08 -0.12 -22.00
C SER A 247 -7.41 -0.71 -21.52
N ILE A 248 -7.95 -0.20 -20.40
CA ILE A 248 -9.10 -0.78 -19.70
C ILE A 248 -10.47 -0.55 -20.36
N PHE A 249 -10.53 0.16 -21.49
CA PHE A 249 -11.78 0.67 -22.08
C PHE A 249 -12.85 -0.41 -22.37
N HIS A 250 -12.42 -1.64 -22.62
CA HIS A 250 -13.27 -2.79 -22.92
C HIS A 250 -13.57 -3.68 -21.70
N LYS A 251 -12.91 -3.45 -20.56
CA LYS A 251 -13.04 -4.28 -19.37
C LYS A 251 -14.34 -3.96 -18.62
N GLU A 252 -14.82 -4.92 -17.85
CA GLU A 252 -15.91 -4.70 -16.91
C GLU A 252 -15.39 -3.92 -15.71
N ILE A 253 -16.07 -2.81 -15.37
CA ILE A 253 -15.69 -1.93 -14.29
C ILE A 253 -16.85 -1.82 -13.31
N PHE A 254 -16.60 -2.14 -12.05
CA PHE A 254 -17.54 -1.97 -10.95
C PHE A 254 -17.05 -0.85 -10.05
N VAL A 255 -17.96 0.04 -9.64
CA VAL A 255 -17.67 1.17 -8.76
C VAL A 255 -18.60 1.08 -7.56
N ILE A 256 -18.01 0.84 -6.38
CA ILE A 256 -18.70 0.71 -5.10
C ILE A 256 -18.42 1.96 -4.28
N ASP A 257 -19.44 2.81 -4.14
CA ASP A 257 -19.33 4.08 -3.39
C ASP A 257 -20.73 4.56 -2.98
N THR A 258 -20.82 5.30 -1.87
CA THR A 258 -22.08 5.91 -1.41
C THR A 258 -22.40 7.21 -2.15
N ASN A 259 -21.45 7.78 -2.90
CA ASN A 259 -21.63 9.01 -3.65
C ASN A 259 -22.50 8.78 -4.90
N LYS A 260 -23.71 9.33 -4.86
CA LYS A 260 -24.69 9.26 -5.96
C LYS A 260 -24.57 10.38 -6.99
N SER A 261 -23.70 11.37 -6.77
CA SER A 261 -23.69 12.59 -7.58
C SER A 261 -23.38 12.31 -9.05
N LYS A 262 -23.96 13.12 -9.94
CA LYS A 262 -23.71 13.00 -11.39
C LYS A 262 -22.22 13.21 -11.69
N ASP A 263 -21.61 14.21 -11.05
CA ASP A 263 -20.18 14.55 -11.24
C ASP A 263 -19.26 13.40 -10.84
N PHE A 264 -19.55 12.73 -9.73
CA PHE A 264 -18.84 11.51 -9.33
C PHE A 264 -18.92 10.43 -10.41
N LYS A 265 -20.13 10.11 -10.90
CA LYS A 265 -20.30 9.10 -11.95
C LYS A 265 -19.61 9.49 -13.26
N TYR A 266 -19.60 10.78 -13.61
CA TYR A 266 -18.95 11.26 -14.83
C TYR A 266 -17.43 11.02 -14.84
N LYS A 267 -16.77 11.11 -13.69
CA LYS A 267 -15.33 10.82 -13.58
C LYS A 267 -15.01 9.40 -14.06
N PHE A 268 -15.82 8.42 -13.68
CA PHE A 268 -15.65 7.02 -14.06
C PHE A 268 -16.12 6.73 -15.48
N LYS A 269 -17.19 7.36 -15.97
CA LYS A 269 -17.71 7.14 -17.34
C LYS A 269 -16.66 7.32 -18.43
N SER A 270 -15.63 8.12 -18.19
CA SER A 270 -14.50 8.29 -19.11
C SER A 270 -13.62 7.04 -19.28
N LEU A 271 -13.71 6.06 -18.37
CA LEU A 271 -12.81 4.90 -18.31
C LEU A 271 -13.19 3.77 -19.27
N GLY A 272 -14.45 3.64 -19.67
CA GLY A 272 -14.90 2.52 -20.48
C GLY A 272 -16.40 2.51 -20.77
N LYS A 273 -16.84 1.49 -21.52
CA LYS A 273 -18.25 1.32 -21.89
C LYS A 273 -19.05 0.52 -20.86
N ASN A 274 -18.41 -0.43 -20.19
CA ASN A 274 -19.06 -1.40 -19.31
C ASN A 274 -18.82 -1.03 -17.84
N ILE A 275 -19.50 0.01 -17.36
CA ILE A 275 -19.34 0.52 -15.99
C ILE A 275 -20.64 0.34 -15.21
N TYR A 276 -20.52 -0.33 -14.06
CA TYR A 276 -21.61 -0.65 -13.16
C TYR A 276 -21.39 0.06 -11.82
N PHE A 277 -22.37 0.86 -11.39
CA PHE A 277 -22.31 1.56 -10.10
C PHE A 277 -23.14 0.81 -9.07
N ILE A 278 -22.51 0.45 -7.96
CA ILE A 278 -23.15 -0.17 -6.81
C ILE A 278 -23.10 0.86 -5.69
N GLU A 279 -24.28 1.32 -5.30
CA GLU A 279 -24.38 2.32 -4.26
C GLU A 279 -24.43 1.64 -2.89
N SER A 280 -23.28 1.49 -2.27
CA SER A 280 -23.12 0.74 -1.04
C SER A 280 -21.81 1.14 -0.36
N THR A 281 -21.73 0.93 0.95
CA THR A 281 -20.46 0.99 1.67
C THR A 281 -19.66 -0.29 1.42
N PHE A 282 -18.36 -0.28 1.75
CA PHE A 282 -17.56 -1.50 1.72
C PHE A 282 -18.14 -2.54 2.68
N GLU A 283 -18.57 -2.09 3.84
CA GLU A 283 -19.18 -2.87 4.90
C GLU A 283 -20.45 -3.58 4.46
N ASP A 284 -21.39 -2.84 3.88
CA ASP A 284 -22.67 -3.39 3.43
C ASP A 284 -22.49 -4.42 2.30
N VAL A 285 -21.52 -4.19 1.40
CA VAL A 285 -21.15 -5.17 0.38
C VAL A 285 -20.62 -6.45 1.02
N LEU A 286 -19.82 -6.35 2.07
CA LEU A 286 -19.32 -7.51 2.80
C LEU A 286 -20.42 -8.22 3.62
N GLU A 287 -21.53 -7.57 3.96
CA GLU A 287 -22.70 -8.23 4.55
C GLU A 287 -23.51 -9.02 3.50
N ASN A 288 -23.44 -8.64 2.22
CA ASN A 288 -24.13 -9.31 1.14
C ASN A 288 -23.23 -10.34 0.43
N LYS A 289 -23.14 -11.55 0.99
CA LYS A 289 -22.35 -12.67 0.43
C LYS A 289 -22.58 -12.90 -1.06
N LYS A 290 -23.86 -12.90 -1.49
CA LYS A 290 -24.22 -13.14 -2.89
C LYS A 290 -23.62 -12.07 -3.80
N LEU A 291 -23.84 -10.80 -3.47
CA LEU A 291 -23.31 -9.67 -4.22
C LEU A 291 -21.78 -9.71 -4.30
N PHE A 292 -21.10 -9.94 -3.18
CA PHE A 292 -19.65 -9.98 -3.18
C PHE A 292 -19.11 -11.15 -4.01
N SER A 293 -19.73 -12.34 -3.90
CA SER A 293 -19.33 -13.50 -4.71
C SER A 293 -19.46 -13.26 -6.21
N GLU A 294 -20.53 -12.58 -6.66
CA GLU A 294 -20.74 -12.20 -8.07
C GLU A 294 -19.73 -11.15 -8.55
N LEU A 295 -19.29 -10.26 -7.64
CA LEU A 295 -18.29 -9.26 -7.96
C LEU A 295 -16.91 -9.87 -8.21
N ILE A 296 -16.52 -10.85 -7.40
CA ILE A 296 -15.18 -11.45 -7.45
C ILE A 296 -15.11 -12.74 -8.27
N SER A 297 -16.22 -13.30 -8.76
CA SER A 297 -16.25 -14.45 -9.69
C SER A 297 -15.80 -14.05 -11.10
#